data_AF-A0A7S3IEZ9-F1
#
_entry.id   AF-A0A7S3IEZ9-F1
#
_cell.length_a   1.000
_cell.length_b   1.000
_cell.length_c   1.000
_cell.angle_alpha   90.00
_cell.angle_beta   90.00
_cell.angle_gamma   90.00
#
_symmetry.space_group_name_H-M   'P 1'
#
loop_
_entity.id
_entity.type
_entity.pdbx_description
1 polymer ?
#
loop_
_entity_poly.entity_id
_entity_poly.type
_entity_poly.pdbx_seq_one_letter_code
_entity_poly.pdbx_strand_id
1 'polypeptide(L)'
;ASKSCILLLVGSAAALQQRPAAHSLAFLTDDPICSSAHGCFTKHYKDEGKSPYPVDYFVPNFGQDDDVKSSLGFASQAEDDRDHKWVIVPKKDQPKPHPVDYYVPNFGVDGDILDIQNSLAVSEKHHEHTWDFEFTKKEIPPVAPIHAGPHVMDDDIASTLSFASQAEERLQHHWDPLADQ
;
A
#
# COMPACT_ATOMS: atom_id res chain seq x y z
N ALA A 1 58.32 -6.71 21.02
CA ALA A 1 59.33 -7.79 20.89
C ALA A 1 58.61 -9.12 21.08
N SER A 2 58.74 -10.19 20.30
CA SER A 2 59.63 -10.55 19.21
C SER A 2 59.09 -11.87 18.62
N LYS A 3 58.94 -11.92 17.28
CA LYS A 3 59.17 -13.08 16.37
C LYS A 3 58.21 -14.29 16.50
N SER A 4 57.35 -14.49 15.50
CA SER A 4 57.59 -15.36 14.31
C SER A 4 57.33 -16.84 14.60
N CYS A 5 56.31 -17.40 13.95
CA CYS A 5 56.20 -18.83 13.72
C CYS A 5 56.30 -19.06 12.20
N ILE A 6 57.40 -19.67 11.77
CA ILE A 6 57.59 -20.22 10.43
C ILE A 6 57.88 -21.70 10.64
N LEU A 7 57.06 -22.58 10.08
CA LEU A 7 57.56 -23.86 9.58
C LEU A 7 56.62 -24.46 8.54
N LEU A 8 57.19 -24.56 7.34
CA LEU A 8 56.74 -25.27 6.15
C LEU A 8 56.49 -26.76 6.44
N LEU A 9 55.61 -27.40 5.65
CA LEU A 9 55.99 -28.59 4.87
C LEU A 9 54.90 -28.99 3.85
N VAL A 10 55.24 -28.66 2.60
CA VAL A 10 55.02 -29.34 1.31
C VAL A 10 54.19 -30.62 1.30
N GLY A 11 53.22 -30.64 0.39
CA GLY A 11 52.26 -31.72 0.18
C GLY A 11 52.83 -33.04 -0.33
N SER A 12 51.97 -34.06 -0.23
CA SER A 12 52.09 -35.31 -0.97
C SER A 12 50.71 -35.71 -1.43
N ALA A 13 50.56 -35.83 -2.75
CA ALA A 13 49.39 -36.35 -3.41
C ALA A 13 49.25 -37.84 -3.11
N ALA A 14 48.07 -38.25 -2.65
CA ALA A 14 47.67 -39.66 -2.64
C ALA A 14 46.29 -39.75 -3.32
N ALA A 15 46.29 -40.40 -4.47
CA ALA A 15 45.12 -40.59 -5.32
C ALA A 15 44.07 -41.48 -4.64
N LEU A 16 42.82 -41.08 -4.88
CA LEU A 16 41.55 -41.70 -4.52
C LEU A 16 41.50 -43.20 -4.85
N GLN A 17 41.08 -44.03 -3.88
CA GLN A 17 40.51 -45.35 -4.16
C GLN A 17 39.18 -45.48 -3.41
N GLN A 18 38.09 -45.54 -4.17
CA GLN A 18 36.70 -45.50 -3.70
C GLN A 18 36.34 -46.76 -2.89
N ARG A 19 35.59 -46.58 -1.80
CA ARG A 19 34.84 -47.63 -1.07
C ARG A 19 33.33 -47.33 -1.17
N PRO A 20 32.46 -48.32 -1.41
CA PRO A 20 31.02 -48.09 -1.53
C PRO A 20 30.40 -47.83 -0.15
N ALA A 21 29.63 -46.73 -0.04
CA ALA A 21 28.82 -46.45 1.14
C ALA A 21 27.59 -47.37 1.16
N ALA A 22 27.40 -48.01 2.31
CA ALA A 22 26.23 -48.81 2.63
C ALA A 22 24.95 -47.95 2.53
N HIS A 23 23.95 -48.44 1.81
CA HIS A 23 22.60 -47.88 1.83
C HIS A 23 21.90 -48.34 3.11
N SER A 24 21.72 -47.45 4.06
CA SER A 24 20.81 -47.64 5.19
C SER A 24 19.37 -47.54 4.70
N LEU A 25 18.67 -48.67 4.66
CA LEU A 25 17.22 -48.74 4.47
C LEU A 25 16.54 -48.22 5.75
N ALA A 26 16.09 -46.96 5.72
CA ALA A 26 15.04 -46.48 6.59
C ALA A 26 13.81 -46.21 5.71
N PHE A 27 12.79 -47.06 5.82
CA PHE A 27 11.47 -46.84 5.22
C PHE A 27 10.79 -45.72 6.03
N LEU A 28 11.02 -44.46 5.65
CA LEU A 28 10.13 -43.38 6.08
C LEU A 28 8.79 -43.66 5.41
N THR A 29 7.78 -43.95 6.21
CA THR A 29 6.41 -44.22 5.77
C THR A 29 5.91 -43.09 4.87
N ASP A 30 5.58 -43.40 3.60
CA ASP A 30 4.86 -42.48 2.72
C ASP A 30 3.50 -42.15 3.33
N ASP A 31 3.19 -40.85 3.45
CA ASP A 31 1.84 -40.40 3.78
C ASP A 31 0.88 -40.85 2.65
N PRO A 32 -0.27 -41.49 2.94
CA PRO A 32 -1.13 -42.08 1.91
C PRO A 32 -1.73 -41.06 0.92
N ILE A 33 -1.46 -39.77 1.13
CA ILE A 33 -1.95 -38.65 0.32
C ILE A 33 -0.83 -37.97 -0.47
N CYS A 34 0.44 -38.27 -0.17
CA CYS A 34 1.59 -37.59 -0.79
C CYS A 34 2.79 -38.54 -0.90
N SER A 35 2.95 -39.18 -2.07
CA SER A 35 4.15 -39.97 -2.38
C SER A 35 5.22 -39.07 -2.99
N SER A 36 6.45 -39.17 -2.47
CA SER A 36 7.61 -38.39 -2.92
C SER A 36 8.03 -38.64 -4.38
N ALA A 37 7.52 -39.70 -5.03
CA ALA A 37 7.80 -40.02 -6.43
C ALA A 37 6.90 -39.27 -7.43
N HIS A 38 5.73 -38.82 -7.00
CA HIS A 38 4.74 -38.12 -7.83
C HIS A 38 4.01 -37.11 -6.93
N GLY A 39 4.50 -35.86 -6.92
CA GLY A 39 4.15 -34.83 -5.93
C GLY A 39 2.65 -34.64 -5.62
N CYS A 40 2.36 -33.93 -4.53
CA CYS A 40 0.99 -33.68 -4.07
C CYS A 40 0.15 -32.93 -5.12
N PHE A 41 -0.61 -33.67 -5.91
CA PHE A 41 -1.70 -33.11 -6.71
C PHE A 41 -2.91 -32.97 -5.78
N THR A 42 -3.23 -31.74 -5.35
CA THR A 42 -4.54 -31.44 -4.79
C THR A 42 -5.58 -31.90 -5.79
N LYS A 43 -6.38 -32.91 -5.43
CA LYS A 43 -7.35 -33.54 -6.33
C LYS A 43 -8.45 -32.55 -6.67
N HIS A 44 -8.22 -31.82 -7.74
CA HIS A 44 -9.22 -31.15 -8.55
C HIS A 44 -10.35 -32.13 -8.90
N TYR A 45 -11.58 -31.87 -8.44
CA TYR A 45 -12.73 -32.75 -8.71
C TYR A 45 -13.12 -32.63 -10.19
N LYS A 46 -13.54 -33.72 -10.84
CA LYS A 46 -13.79 -33.73 -12.31
C LYS A 46 -14.77 -32.67 -12.82
N ASP A 47 -15.60 -32.11 -11.94
CA ASP A 47 -16.65 -31.15 -12.25
C ASP A 47 -16.40 -29.75 -11.66
N GLU A 48 -15.19 -29.47 -11.17
CA GLU A 48 -14.84 -28.12 -10.75
C GLU A 48 -14.95 -27.15 -11.95
N GLY A 49 -15.82 -26.15 -11.83
CA GLY A 49 -16.14 -25.23 -12.91
C GLY A 49 -17.29 -25.67 -13.83
N LYS A 50 -17.89 -26.85 -13.62
CA LYS A 50 -19.13 -27.24 -14.31
C LYS A 50 -20.34 -26.95 -13.42
N SER A 51 -21.15 -25.97 -13.80
CA SER A 51 -22.42 -25.74 -13.11
C SER A 51 -23.35 -26.95 -13.32
N PRO A 52 -24.06 -27.45 -12.28
CA PRO A 52 -25.01 -28.55 -12.40
C PRO A 52 -26.25 -28.19 -13.22
N TYR A 53 -26.40 -26.92 -13.63
CA TYR A 53 -27.47 -26.41 -14.47
C TYR A 53 -26.91 -25.56 -15.62
N PRO A 54 -27.61 -25.49 -16.75
CA PRO A 54 -27.21 -24.64 -17.88
C PRO A 54 -27.15 -23.17 -17.44
N VAL A 55 -25.97 -22.58 -17.53
CA VAL A 55 -25.71 -21.18 -17.17
C VAL A 55 -25.94 -20.21 -18.33
N ASP A 56 -25.98 -20.74 -19.56
CA ASP A 56 -26.19 -19.95 -20.78
C ASP A 56 -27.69 -19.80 -21.10
N TYR A 57 -28.48 -19.32 -20.14
CA TYR A 57 -29.88 -18.99 -20.40
C TYR A 57 -30.02 -17.62 -21.04
N PHE A 58 -30.99 -17.49 -21.95
CA PHE A 58 -31.26 -16.24 -22.63
C PHE A 58 -31.73 -15.17 -21.64
N VAL A 59 -30.99 -14.07 -21.55
CA VAL A 59 -31.40 -12.87 -20.82
C VAL A 59 -32.00 -11.88 -21.81
N PRO A 60 -33.30 -11.54 -21.70
CA PRO A 60 -33.91 -10.52 -22.55
C PRO A 60 -33.21 -9.16 -22.37
N ASN A 61 -33.02 -8.43 -23.47
CA ASN A 61 -32.60 -7.04 -23.40
C ASN A 61 -33.83 -6.18 -23.08
N PHE A 62 -33.89 -5.61 -21.88
CA PHE A 62 -35.00 -4.75 -21.43
C PHE A 62 -34.96 -3.33 -22.02
N GLY A 63 -33.97 -3.04 -22.87
CA GLY A 63 -33.77 -1.71 -23.44
C GLY A 63 -33.03 -0.78 -22.47
N GLN A 64 -33.06 0.51 -22.80
CA GLN A 64 -32.48 1.54 -21.96
C GLN A 64 -33.42 1.85 -20.78
N ASP A 65 -32.84 2.05 -19.60
CA ASP A 65 -33.59 2.47 -18.40
C ASP A 65 -34.25 3.83 -18.60
N ASP A 66 -35.41 4.02 -17.98
CA ASP A 66 -36.19 5.24 -18.10
C ASP A 66 -35.50 6.44 -17.43
N ASP A 67 -34.73 6.22 -16.36
CA ASP A 67 -33.93 7.28 -15.73
C ASP A 67 -32.82 7.79 -16.66
N VAL A 68 -32.15 6.89 -17.39
CA VAL A 68 -31.14 7.22 -18.39
C VAL A 68 -31.79 7.95 -19.57
N LYS A 69 -32.95 7.51 -20.05
CA LYS A 69 -33.69 8.22 -21.11
C LYS A 69 -34.03 9.65 -20.70
N SER A 70 -34.55 9.84 -19.48
CA SER A 70 -34.90 11.17 -18.98
C SER A 70 -33.67 12.07 -18.87
N SER A 71 -32.57 11.54 -18.32
CA SER A 71 -31.30 12.25 -18.18
C SER A 71 -30.72 12.70 -19.53
N LEU A 72 -30.76 11.82 -20.53
CA LEU A 72 -30.33 12.15 -21.90
C LEU A 72 -31.26 13.19 -22.56
N GLY A 73 -32.57 13.12 -22.29
CA GLY A 73 -33.53 14.12 -22.74
C GLY A 73 -33.24 15.52 -22.18
N PHE A 74 -32.97 15.62 -20.87
CA PHE A 74 -32.59 16.90 -20.24
C PHE A 74 -31.26 17.43 -20.78
N ALA A 75 -30.28 16.55 -21.01
CA ALA A 75 -29.02 16.95 -21.62
C ALA A 75 -29.24 17.51 -23.03
N SER A 76 -30.03 16.83 -23.88
CA SER A 76 -30.36 17.32 -25.23
C SER A 76 -31.06 18.68 -25.19
N GLN A 77 -32.01 18.87 -24.27
CA GLN A 77 -32.71 20.15 -24.14
C GLN A 77 -31.76 21.27 -23.71
N ALA A 78 -30.82 21.00 -22.79
CA ALA A 78 -29.81 21.97 -22.39
C ALA A 78 -28.82 22.30 -23.52
N GLU A 79 -28.50 21.34 -24.39
CA GLU A 79 -27.68 21.58 -25.59
C GLU A 79 -28.41 22.49 -26.58
N ASP A 80 -29.71 22.25 -26.81
CA ASP A 80 -30.56 23.07 -27.68
C ASP A 80 -30.74 24.49 -27.12
N ASP A 81 -31.02 24.63 -25.82
CA ASP A 81 -31.18 25.94 -25.14
C ASP A 81 -29.90 26.79 -25.19
N ARG A 82 -28.73 26.17 -25.36
CA ARG A 82 -27.43 26.84 -25.42
C ARG A 82 -26.87 26.95 -26.83
N ASP A 83 -27.60 26.47 -27.86
CA ASP A 83 -27.12 26.35 -29.24
C ASP A 83 -25.71 25.71 -29.34
N HIS A 84 -25.39 24.78 -28.44
CA HIS A 84 -24.06 24.18 -28.35
C HIS A 84 -24.12 22.70 -27.96
N LYS A 85 -23.36 21.87 -28.68
CA LYS A 85 -23.30 20.43 -28.47
C LYS A 85 -22.08 20.03 -27.63
N TRP A 86 -22.30 19.32 -26.53
CA TRP A 86 -21.24 18.85 -25.65
C TRP A 86 -20.62 17.56 -26.18
N VAL A 87 -19.66 17.71 -27.09
CA VAL A 87 -18.87 16.58 -27.60
C VAL A 87 -17.64 16.38 -26.72
N ILE A 88 -17.59 15.26 -25.98
CA ILE A 88 -16.41 14.88 -25.19
C ILE A 88 -15.33 14.36 -26.15
N VAL A 89 -14.40 15.24 -26.53
CA VAL A 89 -13.22 14.87 -27.34
C VAL A 89 -12.07 14.39 -26.45
N PRO A 90 -11.38 13.28 -26.84
CA PRO A 90 -10.17 12.83 -26.15
C PRO A 90 -9.13 13.94 -26.07
N LYS A 91 -8.33 13.98 -24.99
CA LYS A 91 -7.32 15.04 -24.76
C LYS A 91 -6.36 15.28 -25.93
N LYS A 92 -6.10 14.26 -26.74
CA LYS A 92 -5.20 14.33 -27.90
C LYS A 92 -5.78 15.14 -29.07
N ASP A 93 -7.10 15.18 -29.18
CA ASP A 93 -7.84 15.82 -30.27
C ASP A 93 -8.41 17.19 -29.86
N GLN A 94 -8.13 17.62 -28.62
CA GLN A 94 -8.54 18.93 -28.13
C GLN A 94 -7.74 20.04 -28.85
N PRO A 95 -8.38 21.16 -29.23
CA PRO A 95 -7.67 22.30 -29.80
C PRO A 95 -6.63 22.82 -28.81
N LYS A 96 -5.54 23.40 -29.33
CA LYS A 96 -4.52 24.03 -28.49
C LYS A 96 -5.18 25.08 -27.58
N PRO A 97 -4.78 25.17 -26.29
CA PRO A 97 -5.31 26.18 -25.39
C PRO A 97 -5.04 27.58 -25.94
N HIS A 98 -5.91 28.53 -25.61
CA HIS A 98 -5.72 29.93 -25.98
C HIS A 98 -4.43 30.48 -25.36
N PRO A 99 -3.80 31.50 -25.96
CA PRO A 99 -2.63 32.16 -25.37
C PRO A 99 -2.98 32.67 -23.98
N VAL A 100 -2.23 32.21 -22.97
CA VAL A 100 -2.44 32.60 -21.56
C VAL A 100 -1.59 33.82 -21.16
N ASP A 101 -0.63 34.20 -21.99
CA ASP A 101 0.32 35.29 -21.73
C ASP A 101 -0.20 36.65 -22.26
N TYR A 102 -1.49 36.94 -22.08
CA TYR A 102 -2.03 38.27 -22.41
C TYR A 102 -1.78 39.26 -21.27
N TYR A 103 -1.51 40.52 -21.62
CA TYR A 103 -1.29 41.58 -20.64
C TYR A 103 -2.58 41.86 -19.86
N VAL A 104 -2.53 41.68 -18.54
CA VAL A 104 -3.60 42.07 -17.61
C VAL A 104 -3.26 43.45 -17.04
N PRO A 105 -4.06 44.50 -17.29
CA PRO A 105 -3.86 45.81 -16.67
C PRO A 105 -3.95 45.72 -15.15
N ASN A 106 -3.18 46.54 -14.45
CA ASN A 106 -3.36 46.71 -13.01
C ASN A 106 -4.62 47.56 -12.78
N PHE A 107 -5.67 46.95 -12.22
CA PHE A 107 -6.96 47.59 -11.95
C PHE A 107 -6.95 48.50 -10.71
N GLY A 108 -5.80 48.62 -10.03
CA GLY A 108 -5.70 49.34 -8.77
C GLY A 108 -6.14 48.48 -7.58
N VAL A 109 -6.30 49.14 -6.44
CA VAL A 109 -6.81 48.52 -5.22
C VAL A 109 -8.34 48.59 -5.26
N ASP A 110 -9.00 47.48 -4.94
CA ASP A 110 -10.47 47.41 -4.87
C ASP A 110 -11.02 48.33 -3.76
N GLY A 111 -12.23 48.84 -3.96
CA GLY A 111 -12.85 49.79 -3.05
C GLY A 111 -13.11 49.21 -1.66
N ASP A 112 -13.43 47.92 -1.59
CA ASP A 112 -13.62 47.21 -0.32
C ASP A 112 -12.32 47.14 0.50
N ILE A 113 -11.17 46.94 -0.16
CA ILE A 113 -9.85 46.98 0.49
C ILE A 113 -9.57 48.38 1.04
N LEU A 114 -9.91 49.44 0.29
CA LEU A 114 -9.75 50.82 0.77
C LEU A 114 -10.64 51.09 1.99
N ASP A 115 -11.89 50.63 1.97
CA ASP A 115 -12.83 50.80 3.08
C ASP A 115 -12.37 50.05 4.35
N ILE A 116 -11.81 48.86 4.18
CA ILE A 116 -11.21 48.09 5.28
C ILE A 116 -9.98 48.81 5.84
N GLN A 117 -9.10 49.34 4.98
CA GLN A 117 -7.93 50.12 5.41
C GLN A 117 -8.34 51.37 6.20
N ASN A 118 -9.38 52.07 5.75
CA ASN A 118 -9.93 53.22 6.48
C ASN A 118 -10.49 52.81 7.84
N SER A 119 -11.25 51.72 7.90
CA SER A 119 -11.82 51.20 9.15
C SER A 119 -10.74 50.76 10.13
N LEU A 120 -9.67 50.14 9.63
CA LEU A 120 -8.51 49.75 10.42
C LEU A 120 -7.81 50.99 10.98
N ALA A 121 -7.55 52.01 10.16
CA ALA A 121 -6.94 53.27 10.61
C ALA A 121 -7.78 54.00 11.66
N VAL A 122 -9.11 53.96 11.57
CA VAL A 122 -10.00 54.51 12.61
C VAL A 122 -9.87 53.72 13.91
N SER A 123 -9.80 52.39 13.83
CA SER A 123 -9.69 51.52 14.99
C SER A 123 -8.33 51.68 15.70
N GLU A 124 -7.24 51.73 14.95
CA GLU A 124 -5.89 51.97 15.49
C GLU A 124 -5.79 53.31 16.23
N LYS A 125 -6.39 54.36 15.66
CA LYS A 125 -6.49 55.67 16.32
C LYS A 125 -7.31 55.60 17.61
N HIS A 126 -8.42 54.87 17.61
CA HIS A 126 -9.26 54.72 18.79
C HIS A 126 -8.55 53.95 19.92
N HIS A 127 -7.71 52.99 19.55
CA HIS A 127 -6.99 52.15 20.50
C HIS A 127 -5.56 52.61 20.79
N GLU A 128 -5.13 53.74 20.22
CA GLU A 128 -3.82 54.37 20.42
C GLU A 128 -2.62 53.42 20.18
N HIS A 129 -2.78 52.41 19.31
CA HIS A 129 -1.71 51.51 18.91
C HIS A 129 -1.86 51.07 17.44
N THR A 130 -0.73 50.69 16.83
CA THR A 130 -0.67 50.21 15.45
C THR A 130 -0.65 48.69 15.41
N TRP A 131 -1.35 48.09 14.45
CA TRP A 131 -1.37 46.64 14.24
C TRP A 131 -0.32 46.27 13.20
N ASP A 132 0.76 45.64 13.63
CA ASP A 132 1.79 45.09 12.75
C ASP A 132 1.62 43.57 12.64
N PHE A 133 1.18 43.11 11.47
CA PHE A 133 0.90 41.70 11.22
C PHE A 133 2.08 41.01 10.52
N GLU A 134 2.90 40.30 11.29
CA GLU A 134 3.93 39.44 10.74
C GLU A 134 3.39 38.04 10.43
N PHE A 135 3.21 37.72 9.15
CA PHE A 135 2.85 36.37 8.70
C PHE A 135 4.08 35.46 8.65
N THR A 136 4.54 35.00 9.81
CA THR A 136 5.60 33.99 9.87
C THR A 136 5.03 32.61 9.50
N LYS A 137 5.74 31.87 8.64
CA LYS A 137 5.44 30.44 8.43
C LYS A 137 5.79 29.72 9.71
N LYS A 138 4.78 29.32 10.48
CA LYS A 138 4.96 28.51 11.68
C LYS A 138 5.59 27.18 11.27
N GLU A 139 6.88 27.01 11.55
CA GLU A 139 7.51 25.70 11.46
C GLU A 139 6.85 24.81 12.50
N ILE A 140 6.08 23.82 12.04
CA ILE A 140 5.48 22.82 12.92
C ILE A 140 6.64 21.94 13.38
N PRO A 141 7.03 21.94 14.67
CA PRO A 141 8.07 21.04 15.13
C PRO A 141 7.63 19.59 14.84
N PRO A 142 8.57 18.67 14.54
CA PRO A 142 8.23 17.28 14.34
C PRO A 142 7.47 16.78 15.58
N VAL A 143 6.25 16.27 15.37
CA VAL A 143 5.46 15.68 16.46
C VAL A 143 6.28 14.55 17.06
N ALA A 144 6.59 14.67 18.36
CA ALA A 144 7.31 13.62 19.06
C ALA A 144 6.51 12.31 18.95
N PRO A 145 7.16 11.15 18.70
CA PRO A 145 6.48 9.87 18.72
C PRO A 145 5.72 9.70 20.04
N ILE A 146 4.45 9.29 19.97
CA ILE A 146 3.58 9.10 21.16
C ILE A 146 4.21 8.11 22.16
N HIS A 147 5.10 7.24 21.70
CA HIS A 147 5.80 6.24 22.50
C HIS A 147 7.32 6.39 22.37
N ALA A 148 7.90 7.38 23.08
CA ALA A 148 9.35 7.63 23.09
C ALA A 148 10.13 6.79 24.13
N GLY A 149 9.46 5.87 24.83
CA GLY A 149 10.08 4.98 25.82
C GLY A 149 10.61 3.69 25.18
N PRO A 150 11.56 2.98 25.81
CA PRO A 150 11.91 1.63 25.40
C PRO A 150 10.65 0.76 25.44
N HIS A 151 10.35 0.09 24.32
CA HIS A 151 9.30 -0.93 24.26
C HIS A 151 9.73 -2.11 25.14
N VAL A 152 9.39 -2.04 26.43
CA VAL A 152 9.42 -3.20 27.32
C VAL A 152 8.24 -4.08 26.98
N MET A 153 8.46 -5.40 26.93
CA MET A 153 7.37 -6.36 26.83
C MET A 153 6.47 -6.23 28.06
N ASP A 154 5.15 -6.32 27.86
CA ASP A 154 4.20 -6.30 28.98
C ASP A 154 4.48 -7.48 29.94
N ASP A 155 4.26 -7.27 31.24
CA ASP A 155 4.56 -8.25 32.28
C ASP A 155 3.84 -9.59 32.07
N ASP A 156 2.63 -9.55 31.53
CA ASP A 156 1.82 -10.72 31.20
C ASP A 156 2.40 -11.51 30.03
N ILE A 157 2.93 -10.85 29.00
CA ILE A 157 3.66 -11.49 27.89
C ILE A 157 4.95 -12.13 28.40
N ALA A 158 5.72 -11.43 29.22
CA ALA A 158 6.96 -11.96 29.81
C ALA A 158 6.69 -13.21 30.65
N SER A 159 5.64 -13.20 31.48
CA SER A 159 5.23 -14.37 32.26
C SER A 159 4.77 -15.52 31.37
N THR A 160 3.98 -15.24 30.32
CA THR A 160 3.49 -16.24 29.37
C THR A 160 4.64 -16.93 28.64
N LEU A 161 5.66 -16.18 28.19
CA LEU A 161 6.87 -16.75 27.57
C LEU A 161 7.65 -17.64 28.53
N SER A 162 7.74 -17.26 29.82
CA SER A 162 8.40 -18.09 30.82
C SER A 162 7.67 -19.40 31.11
N PHE A 163 6.34 -19.41 31.04
CA PHE A 163 5.54 -20.64 31.19
C PHE A 163 5.59 -21.51 29.95
N ALA A 164 5.61 -20.90 28.77
CA ALA A 164 5.78 -21.59 27.50
C ALA A 164 7.12 -22.34 27.46
N SER A 165 8.24 -21.68 27.80
CA SER A 165 9.56 -22.34 27.83
C SER A 165 9.62 -23.50 28.84
N GLN A 166 9.03 -23.32 30.03
CA GLN A 166 8.90 -24.41 31.02
C GLN A 166 8.01 -25.56 30.53
N ALA A 167 7.01 -25.30 29.69
CA ALA A 167 6.19 -26.34 29.09
C ALA A 167 6.96 -27.10 28.00
N GLU A 168 7.71 -26.39 27.16
CA GLU A 168 8.58 -26.97 26.14
C GLU A 168 9.63 -27.90 26.73
N GLU A 169 10.29 -27.48 27.81
CA GLU A 169 11.29 -28.28 28.50
C GLU A 169 10.67 -29.56 29.10
N ARG A 170 9.49 -29.44 29.72
CA ARG A 170 8.77 -30.60 30.31
C ARG A 170 8.31 -31.60 29.25
N LEU A 171 7.89 -31.11 28.08
CA LEU A 171 7.40 -31.95 26.99
C LEU A 171 8.50 -32.41 26.04
N GLN A 172 9.72 -31.88 26.18
CA GLN A 172 10.83 -32.07 25.24
C GLN A 172 10.41 -31.74 23.79
N HIS A 173 9.51 -30.76 23.64
CA HIS A 173 8.92 -30.36 22.38
C HIS A 173 9.02 -28.83 22.26
N HIS A 174 9.46 -28.34 21.10
CA HIS A 174 9.63 -26.90 20.86
C HIS A 174 8.52 -26.43 19.91
N TRP A 175 7.78 -25.40 20.31
CA TRP A 175 6.70 -24.85 19.51
C TRP A 175 7.24 -23.69 18.69
N ASP A 176 7.43 -23.90 17.38
CA ASP A 176 7.74 -22.81 16.45
C ASP A 176 6.45 -22.35 15.73
N PRO A 177 5.84 -21.23 16.13
CA PRO A 177 4.59 -20.75 15.54
C PRO A 177 4.73 -20.25 14.09
N LEU A 178 5.96 -20.21 13.54
CA LEU A 178 6.24 -19.84 12.15
C LEU A 178 6.68 -21.02 11.28
N ALA A 179 6.82 -22.23 11.83
CA ALA A 179 7.28 -23.39 11.07
C ALA A 179 6.25 -23.90 10.04
N ASP A 180 4.96 -23.58 10.23
CA ASP A 180 3.85 -24.01 9.36
C ASP A 180 3.30 -22.88 8.44
N GLN A 181 3.98 -21.73 8.33
CA GLN A 181 3.60 -20.62 7.41
C GLN A 181 4.42 -20.60 6.12
#